data_AF-A0A0A6VHT3-F1
#
_entry.id   AF-A0A0A6VHT3-F1
#
_cell.length_a   1.000
_cell.length_b   1.000
_cell.length_c   1.000
_cell.angle_alpha   90.00
_cell.angle_beta   90.00
_cell.angle_gamma   90.00
#
_symmetry.space_group_name_H-M   'P 1'
#
loop_
_entity.id
_entity.type
_entity.pdbx_description
1 polymer ?
#
loop_
_entity_poly.entity_id
_entity_poly.type
_entity_poly.pdbx_seq_one_letter_code
_entity_poly.pdbx_strand_id
1 'polypeptide(L)'
;MLIPLLWIQPIFLNQKTILSPNAFGIILYLGLGASVLAYLSWNKAIPLLGAARTALAGNLIPVFSTIEAVIFLGEAFSNIHVISSIIIIIGLITANSLLSLKKVRQINTKAYPLF
;
A
#
# COMPACT_ATOMS: atom_id res chain seq x y z
N MET A 1 -21.19 3.90 -0.03
CA MET A 1 -21.76 2.95 -1.01
C MET A 1 -22.02 1.53 -0.44
N LEU A 2 -21.84 1.29 0.87
CA LEU A 2 -22.08 -0.04 1.50
C LEU A 2 -23.52 -0.26 2.02
N ILE A 3 -24.37 0.77 1.99
CA ILE A 3 -25.72 0.76 2.58
C ILE A 3 -26.62 -0.37 2.01
N PRO A 4 -26.59 -0.69 0.70
CA PRO A 4 -27.44 -1.77 0.16
C PRO A 4 -27.02 -3.18 0.60
N LEU A 5 -25.73 -3.41 0.86
CA LEU A 5 -25.20 -4.73 1.21
C LEU A 5 -25.57 -5.14 2.65
N LEU A 6 -25.76 -4.16 3.54
CA LEU A 6 -26.13 -4.37 4.94
C LEU A 6 -27.51 -4.98 5.13
N TRP A 7 -28.40 -4.86 4.15
CA TRP A 7 -29.78 -5.35 4.23
C TRP A 7 -29.92 -6.84 3.88
N ILE A 8 -28.92 -7.42 3.20
CA ILE A 8 -28.93 -8.80 2.71
C ILE A 8 -28.24 -9.75 3.71
N GLN A 9 -27.49 -9.21 4.67
CA GLN A 9 -26.78 -10.01 5.66
C GLN A 9 -27.70 -10.27 6.87
N PRO A 10 -27.99 -11.53 7.25
CA PRO A 10 -28.53 -11.81 8.57
C PRO A 10 -27.42 -11.47 9.57
N ILE A 11 -27.44 -10.23 10.07
CA ILE A 11 -26.48 -9.74 11.04
C ILE A 11 -26.60 -10.66 12.26
N PHE A 12 -25.54 -11.44 12.52
CA PHE A 12 -24.91 -11.82 13.79
C PHE A 12 -25.64 -11.62 15.13
N LEU A 13 -26.98 -11.68 15.23
CA LEU A 13 -27.74 -11.44 16.46
C LEU A 13 -27.47 -12.47 17.58
N ASN A 14 -26.63 -13.48 17.33
CA ASN A 14 -26.25 -14.51 18.29
C ASN A 14 -24.74 -14.75 18.43
N GLN A 15 -23.87 -13.96 17.78
CA GLN A 15 -22.45 -14.03 18.07
C GLN A 15 -22.12 -13.03 19.18
N LYS A 16 -21.98 -13.53 20.40
CA LYS A 16 -21.31 -12.80 21.47
C LYS A 16 -19.88 -12.51 20.97
N THR A 17 -19.64 -11.33 20.42
CA THR A 17 -18.30 -10.80 20.16
C THR A 17 -17.67 -10.55 21.52
N ILE A 18 -17.19 -11.63 22.14
CA ILE A 18 -16.35 -11.55 23.32
C ILE A 18 -15.08 -10.86 22.80
N LEU A 19 -14.86 -9.61 23.22
CA LEU A 19 -13.60 -8.91 23.03
C LEU A 19 -12.53 -9.72 23.73
N SER A 20 -11.98 -10.71 23.02
CA SER A 20 -10.86 -11.48 23.50
C SER A 20 -9.64 -10.57 23.54
N PRO A 21 -8.70 -10.79 24.46
CA PRO A 21 -7.43 -10.05 24.48
C PRO A 21 -6.72 -10.07 23.11
N ASN A 22 -6.87 -11.15 22.34
CA ASN A 22 -6.34 -11.26 20.97
C ASN A 22 -7.02 -10.30 19.99
N ALA A 23 -8.36 -10.18 20.04
CA ALA A 23 -9.10 -9.25 19.20
C ALA A 23 -8.69 -7.79 19.47
N PHE A 24 -8.43 -7.45 20.74
CA PHE A 24 -7.92 -6.13 21.09
C PHE A 24 -6.55 -5.83 20.48
N GLY A 25 -5.62 -6.80 20.51
CA GLY A 25 -4.32 -6.68 19.86
C GLY A 25 -4.41 -6.47 18.34
N ILE A 26 -5.30 -7.19 17.67
CA ILE A 26 -5.55 -7.03 16.22
C ILE A 26 -6.08 -5.64 15.91
N ILE A 27 -7.06 -5.15 16.68
CA ILE A 27 -7.63 -3.81 16.49
C ILE A 27 -6.55 -2.73 16.70
N LEU A 28 -5.71 -2.87 17.72
CA LEU A 28 -4.61 -1.93 17.95
C LEU A 28 -3.60 -1.91 16.81
N TYR A 29 -3.19 -3.09 16.31
CA TYR A 29 -2.28 -3.19 15.17
C TYR A 29 -2.85 -2.53 13.91
N LEU A 30 -4.12 -2.82 13.59
CA LEU A 30 -4.79 -2.25 12.42
C LEU A 30 -5.00 -0.74 12.55
N GLY A 31 -5.39 -0.27 13.74
CA GLY A 31 -5.64 1.15 14.00
C GLY A 31 -4.35 1.98 14.00
N LEU A 32 -3.34 1.56 14.76
CA LEU A 32 -2.11 2.33 14.91
C LEU A 32 -1.15 2.12 13.73
N GLY A 33 -0.85 0.87 13.40
CA GLY A 33 0.12 0.51 12.36
C GLY A 33 -0.44 0.73 10.96
N ALA A 34 -1.39 -0.11 10.57
CA ALA A 34 -1.90 -0.14 9.19
C ALA A 34 -2.66 1.14 8.80
N SER A 35 -3.22 1.87 9.77
CA SER A 35 -3.95 3.11 9.50
C SER A 35 -3.14 4.36 9.84
N VAL A 36 -2.93 4.69 11.12
CA VAL A 36 -2.34 5.97 11.52
C VAL A 36 -0.92 6.14 11.00
N LEU A 37 -0.02 5.20 11.26
CA LEU A 37 1.38 5.30 10.84
C LEU A 37 1.52 5.26 9.32
N ALA A 38 0.74 4.41 8.63
CA ALA A 38 0.72 4.36 7.18
C ALA A 38 0.25 5.68 6.56
N TYR A 39 -0.85 6.26 7.05
CA TYR A 39 -1.36 7.54 6.57
C TYR A 39 -0.41 8.69 6.83
N LEU A 40 0.19 8.77 8.02
CA LEU A 40 1.17 9.81 8.34
C LEU A 40 2.40 9.70 7.44
N SER A 41 2.89 8.49 7.20
CA SER A 41 4.03 8.23 6.31
C SER A 41 3.70 8.62 4.86
N TRP A 42 2.52 8.26 4.38
CA TRP A 42 2.04 8.63 3.05
C TRP A 42 1.91 10.15 2.89
N ASN A 43 1.22 10.80 3.82
CA ASN A 43 1.01 12.25 3.79
C ASN A 43 2.34 13.02 3.91
N LYS A 44 3.31 12.51 4.65
CA LYS A 44 4.66 13.08 4.73
C LYS A 44 5.47 12.85 3.46
N ALA A 45 5.26 11.72 2.76
CA ALA A 45 5.97 11.40 1.53
C ALA A 45 5.52 12.26 0.33
N ILE A 46 4.23 12.62 0.23
CA ILE A 46 3.70 13.45 -0.86
C ILE A 46 4.48 14.75 -1.07
N PRO A 47 4.67 15.64 -0.06
CA PRO A 47 5.41 16.89 -0.26
C PRO A 47 6.90 16.66 -0.53
N LEU A 48 7.48 15.55 -0.06
CA LEU A 48 8.91 15.23 -0.24
C LEU A 48 9.22 14.67 -1.63
N LEU A 49 8.38 13.76 -2.13
CA LEU A 49 8.62 13.00 -3.35
C LEU A 49 7.73 13.43 -4.52
N GLY A 50 6.62 14.10 -4.23
CA GLY A 50 5.53 14.37 -5.17
C GLY A 50 4.51 13.24 -5.21
N ALA A 51 3.26 13.57 -5.56
CA ALA A 51 2.14 12.63 -5.59
C ALA A 51 2.40 11.42 -6.50
N ALA A 52 2.93 11.63 -7.71
CA ALA A 52 3.18 10.56 -8.67
C ALA A 52 4.21 9.52 -8.17
N ARG A 53 5.30 9.96 -7.53
CA ARG A 53 6.30 9.05 -6.98
C ARG A 53 5.83 8.37 -5.70
N THR A 54 5.07 9.09 -4.87
CA THR A 54 4.48 8.50 -3.65
C THR A 54 3.51 7.39 -4.01
N ALA A 55 2.69 7.58 -5.05
CA ALA A 55 1.77 6.56 -5.56
C ALA A 55 2.48 5.26 -5.97
N LEU A 56 3.72 5.33 -6.47
CA LEU A 56 4.49 4.15 -6.84
C LEU A 56 4.82 3.25 -5.65
N ALA A 57 4.94 3.79 -4.43
CA ALA A 57 5.19 3.00 -3.22
C ALA A 57 4.08 1.97 -2.97
N GLY A 58 2.86 2.23 -3.44
CA GLY A 58 1.75 1.27 -3.39
C GLY A 58 2.04 -0.05 -4.10
N ASN A 59 2.93 -0.06 -5.11
CA ASN A 59 3.33 -1.32 -5.77
C ASN A 59 4.09 -2.26 -4.83
N LEU A 60 4.68 -1.76 -3.74
CA LEU A 60 5.36 -2.59 -2.75
C LEU A 60 4.41 -3.28 -1.77
N ILE A 61 3.13 -2.87 -1.70
CA ILE A 61 2.11 -3.50 -0.84
C ILE A 61 2.10 -5.02 -1.01
N PRO A 62 1.93 -5.61 -2.22
CA PRO A 62 1.93 -7.07 -2.39
C PRO A 62 3.22 -7.77 -1.92
N VAL A 63 4.38 -7.11 -2.02
CA VAL A 63 5.65 -7.66 -1.55
C VAL A 63 5.67 -7.73 -0.02
N PHE A 64 5.31 -6.62 0.64
CA PHE A 64 5.23 -6.58 2.10
C PHE A 64 4.12 -7.49 2.64
N SER A 65 2.94 -7.52 2.01
CA SER A 65 1.85 -8.42 2.39
C SER A 65 2.24 -9.88 2.29
N THR A 66 3.01 -10.27 1.26
CA THR A 66 3.54 -11.64 1.16
C THR A 66 4.53 -11.94 2.29
N ILE A 67 5.44 -11.01 2.59
CA ILE A 67 6.42 -11.18 3.67
C ILE A 67 5.71 -11.31 5.02
N GLU A 68 4.72 -10.46 5.29
CA GLU A 68 3.91 -10.52 6.51
C GLU A 68 3.12 -11.82 6.61
N ALA A 69 2.54 -12.31 5.50
CA ALA A 69 1.82 -13.58 5.48
C ALA A 69 2.73 -14.78 5.78
N VAL A 70 3.94 -14.81 5.22
CA VAL A 70 4.89 -15.89 5.51
C VAL A 70 5.37 -15.84 6.96
N ILE A 71 5.68 -14.65 7.48
CA ILE A 71 6.24 -14.50 8.83
C ILE A 71 5.17 -14.72 9.92
N PHE A 72 3.99 -14.11 9.78
CA PHE A 72 2.99 -14.08 10.85
C PHE A 72 1.91 -15.15 10.70
N LEU A 73 1.55 -15.52 9.46
CA LEU A 73 0.53 -16.54 9.19
C LEU A 73 1.15 -17.91 8.88
N GLY A 74 2.47 -17.98 8.66
CA GLY A 74 3.16 -19.22 8.33
C GLY A 74 2.81 -19.74 6.93
N GLU A 75 2.39 -18.87 6.03
CA GLU A 75 2.05 -19.26 4.65
C GLU A 75 3.27 -19.78 3.89
N ALA A 76 3.04 -20.74 2.98
CA ALA A 76 4.10 -21.33 2.19
C ALA A 76 4.66 -20.32 1.18
N PHE A 77 5.96 -20.02 1.29
CA PHE A 77 6.65 -19.15 0.35
C PHE A 77 7.09 -19.94 -0.90
N SER A 78 6.32 -19.81 -1.98
CA SER A 78 6.60 -20.42 -3.28
C SER A 78 7.47 -19.55 -4.21
N ASN A 79 8.01 -20.18 -5.25
CA ASN A 79 8.76 -19.50 -6.32
C ASN A 79 7.95 -18.40 -7.04
N ILE A 80 6.61 -18.52 -7.06
CA ILE A 80 5.74 -17.51 -7.68
C ILE A 80 5.88 -16.18 -6.92
N HIS A 81 5.92 -16.22 -5.58
CA HIS A 81 6.11 -15.01 -4.77
C HIS A 81 7.44 -14.33 -5.05
N VAL A 82 8.51 -15.11 -5.25
CA VAL A 82 9.84 -14.58 -5.61
C VAL A 82 9.78 -13.88 -6.96
N ILE A 83 9.28 -14.55 -7.99
CA ILE A 83 9.22 -14.01 -9.35
C ILE A 83 8.33 -12.76 -9.39
N SER A 84 7.15 -12.80 -8.77
CA SER A 84 6.25 -11.65 -8.68
C SER A 84 6.92 -10.47 -7.96
N SER A 85 7.62 -10.72 -6.85
CA SER A 85 8.33 -9.67 -6.11
C SER A 85 9.43 -9.02 -6.94
N ILE A 86 10.21 -9.81 -7.67
CA ILE A 86 11.25 -9.31 -8.59
C ILE A 86 10.63 -8.43 -9.68
N ILE A 87 9.55 -8.91 -10.33
CA ILE A 87 8.85 -8.16 -11.39
C ILE A 87 8.34 -6.82 -10.86
N ILE A 88 7.73 -6.82 -9.67
CA ILE A 88 7.23 -5.60 -9.00
C ILE A 88 8.37 -4.61 -8.75
N ILE A 89 9.50 -5.07 -8.20
CA ILE A 89 10.65 -4.20 -7.89
C ILE A 89 11.25 -3.61 -9.17
N ILE A 90 11.41 -4.41 -10.22
CA ILE A 90 11.92 -3.92 -11.52
C ILE A 90 10.96 -2.89 -12.12
N GLY A 91 9.66 -3.17 -12.11
CA GLY A 91 8.63 -2.25 -12.60
C GLY A 91 8.64 -0.93 -11.82
N LEU A 92 8.78 -0.99 -10.50
CA LEU A 92 8.87 0.17 -9.62
C LEU A 92 10.07 1.06 -9.96
N ILE A 93 11.26 0.47 -10.05
CA ILE A 93 12.52 1.18 -10.36
C ILE A 93 12.41 1.86 -11.73
N THR A 94 11.89 1.13 -12.72
CA THR A 94 11.69 1.63 -14.08
C THR A 94 10.74 2.82 -14.09
N ALA A 95 9.56 2.68 -13.46
CA ALA A 95 8.56 3.73 -13.38
C ALA A 95 9.09 4.98 -12.66
N ASN A 96 9.81 4.81 -11.54
CA ASN A 96 10.39 5.93 -10.80
C ASN A 96 11.46 6.67 -11.63
N SER A 97 12.28 5.93 -12.37
CA SER A 97 13.29 6.49 -13.26
C SER A 97 12.66 7.30 -14.39
N LEU A 98 11.60 6.77 -15.03
CA LEU A 98 10.84 7.48 -16.06
C LEU A 98 10.20 8.77 -15.54
N LEU A 99 9.64 8.77 -14.32
CA LEU A 99 9.12 9.98 -13.70
C LEU A 99 10.23 11.01 -13.43
N SER A 100 11.44 10.57 -13.09
CA SER A 100 12.61 11.45 -12.97
C SER A 100 12.95 12.14 -14.29
N LEU A 101 13.00 11.37 -15.38
CA LEU A 101 13.32 11.91 -16.70
C LEU A 101 12.24 12.89 -17.20
N LYS A 102 10.95 12.56 -17.03
CA LYS A 102 9.84 13.48 -17.38
C LYS A 102 9.92 14.80 -16.61
N LYS A 103 10.24 14.75 -15.31
CA LYS A 103 10.41 15.95 -14.48
C LYS A 103 11.53 16.86 -15.01
N VAL A 104 12.69 16.31 -15.36
CA VAL A 104 13.82 17.08 -15.93
C VAL A 104 13.44 17.67 -17.29
N ARG A 105 12.81 16.88 -18.18
CA ARG A 105 12.38 17.36 -19.50
C ARG A 105 11.42 18.54 -19.40
N GLN A 106 10.44 18.48 -18.50
CA GLN A 106 9.47 19.57 -18.30
C GLN A 106 10.10 20.87 -17.79
N ILE A 107 11.14 20.77 -16.95
CA ILE A 107 11.90 21.94 -16.48
C ILE A 107 12.65 22.59 -17.65
N ASN A 108 13.33 21.80 -18.48
CA ASN A 108 14.09 22.32 -19.62
C ASN A 108 13.20 22.99 -20.67
N THR A 109 12.02 22.43 -20.98
CA THR A 109 11.08 23.06 -21.94
C THR A 109 10.51 24.39 -21.43
N LYS A 110 10.41 24.58 -20.12
CA LYS A 110 10.02 25.88 -19.54
C LYS A 110 11.18 26.89 -19.49
N ALA A 111 12.42 26.42 -19.36
CA ALA A 111 13.61 27.28 -19.26
C ALA A 111 14.06 27.84 -20.62
N TYR A 112 13.83 27.11 -21.71
CA TYR A 112 14.02 27.59 -23.09
C TYR A 112 12.69 27.48 -23.84
N PRO A 113 11.77 28.45 -23.66
CA PRO A 113 10.61 28.52 -24.54
C PRO A 113 11.16 28.71 -25.96
N LEU A 114 10.85 27.78 -26.88
CA LEU A 114 11.16 27.93 -28.30
C LEU A 114 10.33 29.10 -28.85
N PHE A 115 10.87 30.32 -28.68
CA PHE A 115 10.53 31.54 -29.40
C PHE A 115 11.82 32.33 -29.58
#